data_AF-A0A5F2H4S9-F1
#
_entry.id   AF-A0A5F2H4S9-F1
#
_cell.length_a   1.000
_cell.length_b   1.000
_cell.length_c   1.000
_cell.angle_alpha   90.00
_cell.angle_beta   90.00
_cell.angle_gamma   90.00
#
_symmetry.space_group_name_H-M   'P 1'
#
loop_
_entity.id
_entity.type
_entity.pdbx_description
1 polymer ?
#
loop_
_entity_poly.entity_id
_entity_poly.type
_entity_poly.pdbx_seq_one_letter_code
_entity_poly.pdbx_strand_id
1 'polypeptide(L)'
;MTKRRSSLGFLGMFGRSGDLRTLDAALRGADLHPALVPEGVKLTIVNLMKDHWPDEPPAQAYASLAQLFGYCVAGPETFEQANGRERRLDAERRIEDALETGDSLDAQIVLMALHAKLISAEVVERFGLSAE
;
A
#
# COMPACT_ATOMS: atom_id res chain seq x y z
N MET A 1 18.14 -21.80 12.26
CA MET A 1 16.78 -21.91 11.69
C MET A 1 16.85 -21.54 10.22
N THR A 2 16.59 -22.51 9.35
CA THR A 2 16.95 -22.46 7.92
C THR A 2 15.99 -21.57 7.14
N LYS A 3 16.50 -20.44 6.62
CA LYS A 3 15.83 -19.56 5.64
C LYS A 3 15.34 -20.42 4.47
N ARG A 4 14.02 -20.46 4.25
CA ARG A 4 13.42 -21.24 3.16
C ARG A 4 13.79 -20.55 1.84
N ARG A 5 14.58 -21.25 1.04
CA ARG A 5 15.07 -20.79 -0.26
C ARG A 5 13.88 -20.60 -1.19
N SER A 6 13.79 -19.40 -1.76
CA SER A 6 12.88 -19.05 -2.85
C SER A 6 12.91 -20.13 -3.93
N SER A 7 11.79 -20.80 -4.15
CA SER A 7 11.61 -21.71 -5.27
C SER A 7 11.47 -20.91 -6.58
N LEU A 8 12.61 -20.73 -7.23
CA LEU A 8 12.81 -20.89 -8.68
C LEU A 8 11.59 -20.64 -9.62
N GLY A 9 11.57 -19.43 -10.20
CA GLY A 9 11.65 -19.28 -11.66
C GLY A 9 10.40 -19.42 -12.53
N PHE A 10 9.40 -20.25 -12.19
CA PHE A 10 8.22 -20.39 -13.06
C PHE A 10 6.88 -20.58 -12.32
N LEU A 11 6.89 -21.16 -11.10
CA LEU A 11 5.67 -21.29 -10.29
C LEU A 11 5.33 -20.00 -9.50
N GLY A 12 6.33 -19.17 -9.19
CA GLY A 12 6.12 -17.87 -8.53
C GLY A 12 5.57 -16.78 -9.45
N MET A 13 5.68 -16.93 -10.78
CA MET A 13 5.23 -15.92 -11.74
C MET A 13 3.71 -15.90 -11.88
N PHE A 14 3.05 -17.06 -11.82
CA PHE A 14 1.58 -17.15 -11.88
C PHE A 14 0.92 -16.56 -10.63
N GLY A 15 1.46 -16.83 -9.44
CA GLY A 15 1.03 -16.17 -8.19
C GLY A 15 1.25 -14.67 -8.23
N ARG A 16 2.44 -14.22 -8.64
CA ARG A 16 2.75 -12.78 -8.76
C ARG A 16 1.86 -12.06 -9.77
N SER A 17 1.50 -12.70 -10.88
CA SER A 17 0.55 -12.14 -11.84
C SER A 17 -0.88 -12.06 -11.29
N GLY A 18 -1.26 -13.00 -10.41
CA GLY A 18 -2.53 -12.98 -9.68
C GLY A 18 -2.59 -11.85 -8.68
N ASP A 19 -1.56 -11.74 -7.83
CA ASP A 19 -1.42 -10.68 -6.83
C ASP A 19 -1.47 -9.29 -7.46
N LEU A 20 -0.78 -9.10 -8.59
CA LEU A 20 -0.81 -7.82 -9.31
C LEU A 20 -2.19 -7.50 -9.86
N ARG A 21 -2.94 -8.48 -10.37
CA ARG A 21 -4.34 -8.27 -10.79
C ARG A 21 -5.24 -7.94 -9.62
N THR A 22 -5.06 -8.60 -8.47
CA THR A 22 -5.80 -8.32 -7.24
C THR A 22 -5.50 -6.92 -6.73
N LEU A 23 -4.22 -6.53 -6.71
CA LEU A 23 -3.79 -5.19 -6.35
C LEU A 23 -4.36 -4.15 -7.32
N ASP A 24 -4.25 -4.36 -8.64
CA ASP A 24 -4.82 -3.45 -9.65
C ASP A 24 -6.35 -3.30 -9.49
N ALA A 25 -7.06 -4.36 -9.09
CA ALA A 25 -8.50 -4.28 -8.78
C ALA A 25 -8.76 -3.49 -7.49
N ALA A 26 -7.97 -3.73 -6.44
CA ALA A 26 -8.08 -3.02 -5.17
C ALA A 26 -7.77 -1.52 -5.32
N LEU A 27 -6.75 -1.15 -6.10
CA LEU A 27 -6.40 0.23 -6.41
C LEU A 27 -7.56 0.95 -7.10
N ARG A 28 -8.19 0.31 -8.11
CA ARG A 28 -9.40 0.86 -8.73
C ARG A 28 -10.54 1.02 -7.73
N GLY A 29 -10.72 0.07 -6.82
CA GLY A 29 -11.71 0.13 -5.75
C GLY A 29 -11.47 1.25 -4.73
N ALA A 30 -10.25 1.78 -4.65
CA ALA A 30 -9.86 2.93 -3.85
C ALA A 30 -9.83 4.25 -4.66
N ASP A 31 -10.36 4.25 -5.87
CA ASP A 31 -10.34 5.37 -6.83
C ASP A 31 -8.94 5.79 -7.31
N LEU A 32 -7.96 4.87 -7.27
CA LEU A 32 -6.62 5.07 -7.81
C LEU A 32 -6.42 4.24 -9.08
N HIS A 33 -6.30 4.91 -10.23
CA HIS A 33 -6.08 4.20 -11.49
C HIS A 33 -4.71 3.50 -11.50
N PRO A 34 -4.62 2.17 -11.74
CA PRO A 34 -3.35 1.43 -11.58
C PRO A 34 -2.22 1.86 -12.52
N ALA A 35 -2.53 2.53 -13.63
CA ALA A 35 -1.51 3.09 -14.53
C ALA A 35 -0.75 4.29 -13.95
N LEU A 36 -1.28 4.92 -12.89
CA LEU A 36 -0.60 5.99 -12.15
C LEU A 36 0.44 5.45 -11.17
N VAL A 37 0.43 4.13 -10.93
CA VAL A 37 1.35 3.46 -10.01
C VAL A 37 2.45 2.77 -10.81
N PRO A 38 3.73 3.16 -10.66
CA PRO A 38 4.84 2.50 -11.32
C PRO A 38 4.87 1.00 -11.03
N GLU A 39 5.20 0.18 -12.02
CA GLU A 39 5.21 -1.28 -11.86
C GLU A 39 6.14 -1.73 -10.72
N GLY A 40 7.30 -1.08 -10.56
CA GLY A 40 8.21 -1.36 -9.45
C GLY A 40 7.56 -1.17 -8.07
N VAL A 41 6.70 -0.16 -7.92
CA VAL A 41 5.95 0.10 -6.68
C VAL A 41 4.93 -1.00 -6.42
N LYS A 42 4.18 -1.42 -7.43
CA LYS A 42 3.22 -2.54 -7.29
C LYS A 42 3.91 -3.82 -6.85
N LEU A 43 5.09 -4.10 -7.41
CA LEU A 43 5.89 -5.26 -7.03
C LEU A 43 6.36 -5.17 -5.59
N THR A 44 6.79 -3.99 -5.15
CA THR A 44 7.14 -3.76 -3.74
C THR A 44 5.95 -3.99 -2.83
N ILE A 45 4.76 -3.48 -3.17
CA ILE A 45 3.52 -3.69 -2.40
C ILE A 45 3.21 -5.19 -2.29
N VAL A 46 3.24 -5.93 -3.39
CA VAL A 46 2.97 -7.38 -3.38
C VAL A 46 4.00 -8.14 -2.53
N ASN A 47 5.27 -7.73 -2.54
CA ASN A 47 6.29 -8.35 -1.68
C ASN A 47 6.04 -8.05 -0.20
N LEU A 48 5.73 -6.79 0.15
CA LEU A 48 5.38 -6.40 1.52
C LEU A 48 4.18 -7.19 2.05
N MET A 49 3.15 -7.40 1.21
CA MET A 49 1.98 -8.21 1.55
C MET A 49 2.34 -9.66 1.87
N LYS A 50 3.25 -10.27 1.10
CA LYS A 50 3.72 -11.65 1.32
C LYS A 50 4.64 -11.79 2.53
N ASP A 51 5.41 -10.77 2.82
CA ASP A 51 6.25 -10.75 4.02
C ASP A 51 5.41 -10.60 5.28
N HIS A 52 4.30 -9.84 5.21
CA HIS A 52 3.37 -9.65 6.32
C HIS A 52 2.43 -10.85 6.53
N TRP A 53 1.96 -11.48 5.45
CA TRP A 53 1.17 -12.72 5.49
C TRP A 53 1.98 -13.88 4.89
N PRO A 54 2.56 -14.77 5.72
CA PRO A 54 3.29 -15.94 5.25
C PRO A 54 2.43 -16.94 4.44
N ASP A 55 1.12 -16.91 4.69
CA ASP A 55 0.08 -17.66 3.96
C ASP A 55 -0.73 -16.70 3.07
N GLU A 56 -1.89 -17.12 2.57
CA GLU A 56 -2.77 -16.27 1.76
C GLU A 56 -3.30 -15.08 2.60
N PRO A 57 -3.16 -13.83 2.14
CA PRO A 57 -3.73 -12.69 2.84
C PRO A 57 -5.27 -12.78 2.87
N PRO A 58 -5.93 -12.27 3.92
CA PRO A 58 -7.39 -12.27 3.97
C PRO A 58 -7.96 -11.44 2.81
N ALA A 59 -9.18 -11.78 2.37
CA ALA A 59 -9.78 -11.22 1.15
C ALA A 59 -9.82 -9.68 1.11
N GLN A 60 -9.96 -9.04 2.27
CA GLN A 60 -10.00 -7.59 2.44
C GLN A 60 -8.63 -6.91 2.54
N ALA A 61 -7.52 -7.65 2.64
CA ALA A 61 -6.20 -7.08 2.92
C ALA A 61 -5.73 -6.13 1.81
N TYR A 62 -5.84 -6.55 0.55
CA TYR A 62 -5.49 -5.72 -0.59
C TYR A 62 -6.37 -4.46 -0.68
N ALA A 63 -7.67 -4.59 -0.40
CA ALA A 63 -8.58 -3.43 -0.39
C ALA A 63 -8.22 -2.43 0.71
N SER A 64 -7.94 -2.92 1.92
CA SER A 64 -7.52 -2.10 3.06
C SER A 64 -6.19 -1.40 2.80
N LEU A 65 -5.21 -2.09 2.21
CA LEU A 65 -3.93 -1.48 1.83
C LEU A 65 -4.13 -0.44 0.73
N ALA A 66 -4.90 -0.77 -0.31
CA ALA A 66 -5.15 0.14 -1.43
C ALA A 66 -5.85 1.43 -0.98
N GLN A 67 -6.69 1.38 0.06
CA GLN A 67 -7.29 2.58 0.66
C GLN A 67 -6.23 3.48 1.30
N LEU A 68 -5.35 2.94 2.13
CA LEU A 68 -4.26 3.71 2.74
C LEU A 68 -3.34 4.31 1.68
N PHE A 69 -2.90 3.48 0.73
CA PHE A 69 -2.02 3.92 -0.36
C PHE A 69 -2.72 4.96 -1.26
N GLY A 70 -4.00 4.76 -1.58
CA GLY A 70 -4.82 5.71 -2.31
C GLY A 70 -4.93 7.06 -1.62
N TYR A 71 -5.11 7.08 -0.30
CA TYR A 71 -5.09 8.31 0.50
C TYR A 71 -3.73 9.01 0.42
N CYS A 72 -2.63 8.27 0.56
CA CYS A 72 -1.29 8.83 0.43
C CYS A 72 -1.08 9.51 -0.93
N VAL A 73 -1.57 8.92 -2.02
CA VAL A 73 -1.38 9.46 -3.38
C VAL A 73 -2.34 10.62 -3.68
N ALA A 74 -3.62 10.47 -3.38
CA ALA A 74 -4.66 11.44 -3.75
C ALA A 74 -4.68 12.68 -2.85
N GLY A 75 -4.29 12.52 -1.58
CA GLY A 75 -4.45 13.53 -0.54
C GLY A 75 -5.86 13.56 0.07
N PRO A 76 -6.03 14.28 1.21
CA PRO A 76 -7.22 14.23 2.03
C PRO A 76 -8.52 14.60 1.30
N GLU A 77 -8.55 15.74 0.61
CA GLU A 77 -9.76 16.25 -0.02
C GLU A 77 -10.22 15.37 -1.20
N THR A 78 -9.31 15.07 -2.12
CA THR A 78 -9.58 14.20 -3.28
C THR A 78 -10.00 12.81 -2.84
N PHE A 79 -9.33 12.25 -1.83
CA PHE A 79 -9.67 10.94 -1.30
C PHE A 79 -11.06 10.93 -0.65
N GLU A 80 -11.40 11.92 0.17
CA GLU A 80 -12.73 12.01 0.80
C GLU A 80 -13.85 12.13 -0.24
N GLN A 81 -13.64 12.88 -1.33
CA GLN A 81 -14.64 13.02 -2.39
C GLN A 81 -14.99 11.68 -3.06
N ALA A 82 -13.99 10.82 -3.27
CA ALA A 82 -14.18 9.53 -3.93
C ALA A 82 -14.58 8.39 -2.98
N ASN A 83 -14.02 8.39 -1.76
CA ASN A 83 -14.08 7.26 -0.83
C ASN A 83 -14.97 7.54 0.41
N GLY A 84 -15.31 8.79 0.66
CA GLY A 84 -16.10 9.24 1.81
C GLY A 84 -15.27 9.54 3.06
N ARG A 85 -15.86 10.32 3.95
CA ARG A 85 -15.21 10.86 5.17
C ARG A 85 -14.74 9.77 6.13
N GLU A 86 -15.51 8.70 6.29
CA GLU A 86 -15.16 7.61 7.22
C GLU A 86 -13.84 6.94 6.83
N ARG A 87 -13.67 6.63 5.53
CA ARG A 87 -12.42 6.04 5.02
C ARG A 87 -11.24 7.00 5.13
N ARG A 88 -11.49 8.31 4.95
CA ARG A 88 -10.44 9.32 5.18
C ARG A 88 -9.96 9.27 6.63
N LEU A 89 -10.89 9.34 7.58
CA LEU A 89 -10.56 9.31 9.02
C LEU A 89 -9.86 8.01 9.42
N ASP A 90 -10.25 6.87 8.85
CA ASP A 90 -9.55 5.60 9.07
C ASP A 90 -8.11 5.63 8.55
N ALA A 91 -7.89 6.14 7.33
CA ALA A 91 -6.55 6.29 6.76
C ALA A 91 -5.68 7.23 7.59
N GLU A 92 -6.23 8.36 8.06
CA GLU A 92 -5.52 9.31 8.93
C GLU A 92 -5.08 8.64 10.23
N ARG A 93 -6.00 7.96 10.92
CA ARG A 93 -5.71 7.22 12.15
C ARG A 93 -4.63 6.16 11.93
N ARG A 94 -4.69 5.43 10.82
CA ARG A 94 -3.69 4.41 10.48
C ARG A 94 -2.30 5.00 10.25
N ILE A 95 -2.20 6.20 9.69
CA ILE A 95 -0.91 6.89 9.54
C ILE A 95 -0.38 7.31 10.91
N GLU A 96 -1.23 7.83 11.79
CA GLU A 96 -0.85 8.17 13.18
C GLU A 96 -0.33 6.93 13.92
N ASP A 97 -1.08 5.82 13.89
CA ASP A 97 -0.69 4.54 14.50
C ASP A 97 0.65 4.01 13.91
N ALA A 98 0.85 4.18 12.59
CA ALA A 98 2.06 3.79 11.89
C ALA A 98 3.29 4.62 12.29
N LEU A 99 3.11 5.93 12.52
CA LEU A 99 4.16 6.81 13.01
C LEU A 99 4.58 6.47 14.45
N GLU A 100 3.64 6.03 15.28
CA GLU A 100 3.93 5.58 16.64
C GLU A 100 4.68 4.23 16.67
N THR A 101 4.26 3.28 15.81
CA THR A 101 4.83 1.92 15.79
C THR A 101 6.18 1.86 15.05
N GLY A 102 6.32 2.59 13.94
CA GLY A 102 7.54 2.74 13.16
C GLY A 102 7.85 1.62 12.15
N ASP A 103 7.44 0.37 12.39
CA ASP A 103 7.78 -0.77 11.51
C ASP A 103 6.55 -1.57 10.99
N SER A 104 5.35 -1.07 11.24
CA SER A 104 4.10 -1.69 10.77
C SER A 104 4.03 -1.76 9.24
N LEU A 105 3.17 -2.63 8.70
CA LEU A 105 2.91 -2.68 7.25
C LEU A 105 2.49 -1.30 6.71
N ASP A 106 1.65 -0.59 7.47
CA ASP A 106 1.20 0.75 7.12
C ASP A 106 2.37 1.75 7.07
N ALA A 107 3.30 1.69 8.04
CA ALA A 107 4.52 2.52 8.03
C ALA A 107 5.37 2.24 6.77
N GLN A 108 5.53 0.96 6.41
CA GLN A 108 6.27 0.56 5.21
C GLN A 108 5.61 1.04 3.92
N ILE A 109 4.27 1.07 3.86
CA ILE A 109 3.51 1.60 2.71
C ILE A 109 3.65 3.12 2.60
N VAL A 110 3.52 3.85 3.72
CA VAL A 110 3.70 5.31 3.74
C VAL A 110 5.13 5.68 3.32
N LEU A 111 6.13 5.02 3.89
CA LEU A 111 7.54 5.25 3.58
C LEU A 111 7.84 4.93 2.10
N MET A 112 7.29 3.85 1.57
CA MET A 112 7.42 3.49 0.16
C MET A 112 6.79 4.56 -0.74
N ALA A 113 5.59 5.04 -0.43
CA ALA A 113 4.92 6.10 -1.21
C ALA A 113 5.74 7.41 -1.21
N LEU A 114 6.37 7.72 -0.07
CA LEU A 114 7.27 8.86 0.08
C LEU A 114 8.54 8.71 -0.78
N HIS A 115 9.27 7.60 -0.68
CA HIS A 115 10.46 7.36 -1.50
C HIS A 115 10.17 7.29 -3.00
N ALA A 116 9.01 6.74 -3.37
CA ALA A 116 8.57 6.68 -4.76
C ALA A 116 8.11 8.06 -5.31
N LYS A 117 8.06 9.10 -4.47
CA LYS A 117 7.54 10.44 -4.79
C LYS A 117 6.09 10.40 -5.30
N LEU A 118 5.31 9.45 -4.79
CA LEU A 118 3.89 9.30 -5.11
C LEU A 118 3.00 9.95 -4.06
N ILE A 119 3.52 10.18 -2.85
CA ILE A 119 2.76 10.79 -1.77
C ILE A 119 2.44 12.27 -2.07
N SER A 120 1.21 12.68 -1.77
CA SER A 120 0.76 14.06 -1.87
C SER A 120 1.52 14.97 -0.89
N ALA A 121 1.86 16.17 -1.34
CA ALA A 121 2.51 17.18 -0.50
C ALA A 121 1.66 17.54 0.74
N GLU A 122 0.34 17.53 0.61
CA GLU A 122 -0.58 17.81 1.72
C GLU A 122 -0.49 16.74 2.82
N VAL A 123 -0.34 15.47 2.44
CA VAL A 123 -0.17 14.36 3.39
C VAL A 123 1.20 14.48 4.08
N VAL A 124 2.25 14.84 3.34
CA VAL A 124 3.59 15.06 3.90
C VAL A 124 3.56 16.17 4.95
N GLU A 125 2.97 17.33 4.61
CA GLU A 125 2.88 18.48 5.51
C GLU A 125 2.03 18.15 6.75
N ARG A 126 0.87 17.52 6.56
CA ARG A 126 -0.07 17.19 7.64
C ARG A 126 0.54 16.28 8.71
N PHE A 127 1.32 15.29 8.28
CA PHE A 127 1.90 14.27 9.18
C PHE A 127 3.39 14.47 9.47
N GLY A 128 4.01 15.53 8.93
CA GLY A 128 5.43 15.81 9.13
C GLY A 128 6.35 14.70 8.59
N LEU A 129 5.98 14.08 7.46
CA LEU A 129 6.70 12.92 6.94
C LEU A 129 8.05 13.30 6.32
N SER A 130 9.09 12.52 6.60
CA SER A 130 10.42 12.67 5.97
C SER A 130 11.05 11.31 5.68
N ALA A 131 11.96 11.29 4.71
CA ALA A 131 12.66 10.10 4.22
C ALA A 131 14.19 10.27 4.29
N GLU A 132 14.66 10.96 5.33
CA GLU A 132 16.09 11.19 5.59
C GLU A 132 16.82 9.90 5.99
#